data_AF-A0A6L5YZC1-F1
#
_entry.id   AF-A0A6L5YZC1-F1
#
_cell.length_a   1.000
_cell.length_b   1.000
_cell.length_c   1.000
_cell.angle_alpha   90.00
_cell.angle_beta   90.00
_cell.angle_gamma   90.00
#
_symmetry.space_group_name_H-M   'P 1'
#
loop_
_entity.id
_entity.type
_entity.pdbx_description
1 polymer ?
#
loop_
_entity_poly.entity_id
_entity_poly.type
_entity_poly.pdbx_seq_one_letter_code
_entity_poly.pdbx_strand_id
1 'polypeptide(L)'
;MSETIEAETAEQRRALWIVLLLNLAIAIGFFVTGTIGDSSGLIANGLDNTSDTVVYAISLFALSRADKWKRAAANVSGGMLLLFAAGVLVDAVRRYYAGSEPLGGLMITMSLIAAVVNVICVWLLARIENPDVNVRAANTFSWNDFAANGGILIAGGLVWWLDSNWPDLAVGIAVAGLFVWGGVKILRDAHGEHHKAVHDEGE
;
A
#
# COMPACT_ATOMS: atom_id res chain seq x y z
N MET A 1 -13.13 -34.16 3.53
CA MET A 1 -11.73 -33.69 3.47
C MET A 1 -11.44 -32.90 2.20
N SER A 2 -11.80 -33.36 0.99
CA SER A 2 -11.68 -32.52 -0.23
C SER A 2 -12.64 -31.33 -0.21
N GLU A 3 -13.92 -31.58 0.11
CA GLU A 3 -14.98 -30.58 0.11
C GLU A 3 -14.78 -29.46 1.15
N THR A 4 -14.19 -29.81 2.30
CA THR A 4 -13.82 -28.85 3.37
C THR A 4 -12.66 -27.96 2.94
N ILE A 5 -11.63 -28.51 2.29
CA ILE A 5 -10.48 -27.75 1.78
C ILE A 5 -10.89 -26.82 0.64
N GLU A 6 -11.78 -27.28 -0.26
CA GLU A 6 -12.33 -26.47 -1.34
C GLU A 6 -13.15 -25.28 -0.81
N ALA A 7 -13.97 -25.50 0.23
CA ALA A 7 -14.74 -24.45 0.88
C ALA A 7 -13.84 -23.40 1.56
N GLU A 8 -12.84 -23.82 2.33
CA GLU A 8 -11.86 -22.92 2.97
C GLU A 8 -11.11 -22.07 1.92
N THR A 9 -10.67 -22.70 0.83
CA THR A 9 -9.97 -22.01 -0.26
C THR A 9 -10.87 -20.97 -0.95
N ALA A 10 -12.15 -21.29 -1.17
CA ALA A 10 -13.11 -20.38 -1.77
C ALA A 10 -13.40 -19.17 -0.87
N GLU A 11 -13.51 -19.38 0.45
CA GLU A 11 -13.69 -18.32 1.44
C GLU A 11 -12.49 -17.37 1.48
N GLN A 12 -11.27 -17.91 1.55
CA GLN A 12 -10.03 -17.12 1.50
C GLN A 12 -9.94 -16.28 0.23
N ARG A 13 -10.18 -16.91 -0.93
CA ARG A 13 -10.18 -16.21 -2.22
C ARG A 13 -11.21 -15.09 -2.26
N ARG A 14 -12.42 -15.32 -1.74
CA ARG A 14 -13.47 -14.30 -1.69
C ARG A 14 -13.08 -13.12 -0.80
N ALA A 15 -12.54 -13.38 0.39
CA ALA A 15 -12.08 -12.34 1.29
C ALA A 15 -10.96 -11.49 0.67
N LEU A 16 -9.97 -12.13 0.05
CA LEU A 16 -8.89 -11.44 -0.67
C LEU A 16 -9.41 -10.55 -1.80
N TRP A 17 -10.40 -11.02 -2.57
CA TRP A 17 -11.04 -10.21 -3.61
C TRP A 17 -11.76 -8.99 -3.04
N ILE A 18 -12.46 -9.13 -1.92
CA ILE A 18 -13.13 -8.01 -1.25
C ILE A 18 -12.10 -6.98 -0.80
N VAL A 19 -11.03 -7.42 -0.13
CA VAL A 19 -9.96 -6.53 0.37
C VAL A 19 -9.27 -5.82 -0.79
N LEU A 20 -8.97 -6.52 -1.88
CA LEU A 20 -8.37 -5.94 -3.08
C LEU A 20 -9.25 -4.83 -3.68
N LEU A 21 -10.55 -5.09 -3.84
CA LEU A 21 -11.47 -4.09 -4.39
C LEU A 21 -11.65 -2.88 -3.46
N LEU A 22 -11.71 -3.10 -2.15
CA LEU A 22 -11.79 -2.04 -1.17
C LEU A 22 -10.52 -1.17 -1.17
N ASN A 23 -9.34 -1.79 -1.19
CA ASN A 23 -8.06 -1.07 -1.21
C ASN A 23 -7.91 -0.25 -2.51
N LEU A 24 -8.29 -0.83 -3.65
CA LEU A 24 -8.32 -0.12 -4.94
C LEU A 24 -9.30 1.07 -4.91
N ALA A 25 -10.49 0.90 -4.33
CA ALA A 25 -11.46 1.99 -4.22
C ALA A 25 -10.93 3.14 -3.35
N ILE A 26 -10.28 2.82 -2.23
CA ILE A 26 -9.61 3.82 -1.38
C ILE A 26 -8.49 4.51 -2.15
N ALA A 27 -7.65 3.77 -2.89
CA ALA A 27 -6.56 4.33 -3.69
C ALA A 27 -7.08 5.39 -4.68
N ILE A 28 -8.15 5.06 -5.42
CA ILE A 28 -8.82 6.00 -6.32
C ILE A 28 -9.34 7.22 -5.54
N GLY A 29 -9.99 7.01 -4.39
CA GLY A 29 -10.44 8.08 -3.52
C GLY A 29 -9.30 9.02 -3.09
N PHE A 30 -8.14 8.47 -2.76
CA PHE A 30 -6.94 9.24 -2.42
C PHE A 30 -6.39 10.06 -3.59
N PHE A 31 -6.34 9.49 -4.80
CA PHE A 31 -5.93 10.27 -5.98
C PHE A 31 -6.90 11.40 -6.29
N VAL A 32 -8.21 11.15 -6.23
CA VAL A 32 -9.24 12.16 -6.49
C VAL A 32 -9.18 13.26 -5.43
N THR A 33 -9.16 12.91 -4.15
CA THR A 33 -9.14 13.90 -3.07
C THR A 33 -7.78 14.59 -2.92
N GLY A 34 -6.67 13.91 -3.22
CA GLY A 34 -5.32 14.50 -3.20
C GLY A 34 -5.06 15.46 -4.36
N THR A 35 -5.69 15.24 -5.51
CA THR A 35 -5.65 16.20 -6.64
C THR A 35 -6.59 17.39 -6.41
N ILE A 36 -7.82 17.16 -5.92
CA ILE A 36 -8.77 18.24 -5.60
C ILE A 36 -8.27 19.08 -4.42
N GLY A 37 -7.76 18.43 -3.39
CA GLY A 37 -7.33 19.06 -2.15
C GLY A 37 -5.86 19.44 -2.12
N ASP A 38 -5.17 19.40 -3.27
CA ASP A 38 -3.75 19.74 -3.43
C ASP A 38 -2.83 19.19 -2.33
N SER A 39 -3.09 17.95 -1.89
CA SER A 39 -2.39 17.27 -0.79
C SER A 39 -1.45 16.20 -1.30
N SER A 40 -0.15 16.35 -1.02
CA SER A 40 0.88 15.39 -1.39
C SER A 40 0.81 14.16 -0.51
N GLY A 41 0.39 14.30 0.76
CA GLY A 41 0.14 13.18 1.67
C GLY A 41 -0.96 12.25 1.16
N LEU A 42 -2.08 12.79 0.66
CA LEU A 42 -3.16 11.98 0.09
C LEU A 42 -2.71 11.27 -1.19
N ILE A 43 -1.99 11.96 -2.09
CA ILE A 43 -1.47 11.32 -3.31
C ILE A 43 -0.48 10.21 -2.96
N ALA A 44 0.44 10.46 -2.02
CA ALA A 44 1.40 9.47 -1.57
C ALA A 44 0.71 8.23 -1.02
N ASN A 45 -0.34 8.39 -0.22
CA ASN A 45 -1.09 7.26 0.33
C ASN A 45 -1.87 6.49 -0.75
N GLY A 46 -2.41 7.18 -1.76
CA GLY A 46 -3.03 6.52 -2.91
C GLY A 46 -2.04 5.64 -3.69
N LEU A 47 -0.79 6.08 -3.80
CA LEU A 47 0.29 5.32 -4.44
C LEU A 47 0.70 4.09 -3.60
N ASP A 48 0.67 4.18 -2.27
CA ASP A 48 0.98 3.06 -1.36
C ASP A 48 -0.04 1.94 -1.53
N ASN A 49 -1.32 2.28 -1.36
CA ASN A 49 -2.46 1.39 -1.59
C ASN A 49 -2.44 0.75 -2.99
N THR A 50 -2.02 1.51 -4.01
CA THR A 50 -1.87 0.98 -5.37
C THR A 50 -0.75 -0.05 -5.47
N SER A 51 0.39 0.21 -4.85
CA SER A 51 1.52 -0.74 -4.78
C SER A 51 1.08 -2.04 -4.11
N ASP A 52 0.41 -1.95 -2.96
CA ASP A 52 -0.08 -3.13 -2.23
C ASP A 52 -1.10 -3.92 -3.04
N THR A 53 -2.02 -3.22 -3.71
CA THR A 53 -2.98 -3.83 -4.64
C THR A 53 -2.28 -4.60 -5.76
N VAL A 54 -1.21 -4.06 -6.33
CA VAL A 54 -0.41 -4.74 -7.37
C VAL A 54 0.30 -5.97 -6.81
N VAL A 55 0.94 -5.85 -5.63
CA VAL A 55 1.58 -6.97 -4.95
C VAL A 55 0.58 -8.09 -4.69
N TYR A 56 -0.62 -7.76 -4.21
CA TYR A 56 -1.68 -8.74 -3.98
C TYR A 56 -2.23 -9.34 -5.25
N ALA A 57 -2.51 -8.53 -6.26
CA ALA A 57 -3.00 -9.01 -7.54
C ALA A 57 -2.00 -10.02 -8.11
N ILE A 58 -0.71 -9.67 -8.16
CA ILE A 58 0.29 -10.59 -8.68
C ILE A 58 0.41 -11.84 -7.79
N SER A 59 0.36 -11.72 -6.46
CA SER A 59 0.40 -12.88 -5.55
C SER A 59 -0.81 -13.81 -5.67
N LEU A 60 -2.00 -13.24 -5.91
CA LEU A 60 -3.28 -13.94 -6.04
C LEU A 60 -3.43 -14.59 -7.43
N PHE A 61 -2.91 -13.94 -8.48
CA PHE A 61 -2.93 -14.44 -9.85
C PHE A 61 -1.73 -15.33 -10.19
N ALA A 62 -0.62 -15.24 -9.44
CA ALA A 62 0.51 -16.16 -9.54
C ALA A 62 0.19 -17.50 -8.86
N LEU A 63 -0.85 -18.17 -9.36
CA LEU A 63 -1.19 -19.54 -9.04
C LEU A 63 -0.38 -20.47 -9.96
N SER A 64 0.50 -21.25 -9.32
CA SER A 64 1.28 -22.39 -9.84
C SER A 64 2.72 -22.14 -10.34
N ARG A 65 3.67 -22.27 -9.40
CA ARG A 65 5.01 -22.87 -9.60
C ARG A 65 6.06 -22.21 -10.52
N ALA A 66 6.30 -20.90 -10.49
CA ALA A 66 7.65 -20.45 -10.83
C ALA A 66 8.11 -19.29 -9.96
N ASP A 67 9.22 -19.48 -9.24
CA ASP A 67 9.94 -18.42 -8.53
C ASP A 67 10.23 -17.22 -9.44
N LYS A 68 10.28 -17.46 -10.76
CA LYS A 68 10.35 -16.43 -11.81
C LYS A 68 9.20 -15.41 -11.72
N TRP A 69 7.96 -15.83 -11.47
CA TRP A 69 6.81 -14.92 -11.37
C TRP A 69 6.81 -14.15 -10.05
N LYS A 70 7.21 -14.78 -8.94
CA LYS A 70 7.38 -14.09 -7.65
C LYS A 70 8.48 -13.04 -7.73
N ARG A 71 9.61 -13.36 -8.38
CA ARG A 71 10.71 -12.42 -8.63
C ARG A 71 10.27 -11.28 -9.54
N ALA A 72 9.52 -11.56 -10.61
CA ALA A 72 8.96 -10.53 -11.47
C ALA A 72 8.01 -9.60 -10.68
N ALA A 73 7.15 -10.16 -9.82
CA ALA A 73 6.26 -9.39 -8.95
C ALA A 73 7.03 -8.45 -8.03
N ALA A 74 8.04 -8.97 -7.35
CA ALA A 74 8.90 -8.21 -6.46
C ALA A 74 9.64 -7.10 -7.23
N ASN A 75 10.19 -7.41 -8.41
CA ASN A 75 10.89 -6.43 -9.24
C ASN A 75 9.97 -5.31 -9.74
N VAL A 76 8.76 -5.64 -10.21
CA VAL A 76 7.76 -4.66 -10.66
C VAL A 76 7.32 -3.77 -9.50
N SER A 77 6.98 -4.38 -8.36
CA SER A 77 6.49 -3.65 -7.19
C SER A 77 7.58 -2.76 -6.59
N GLY A 78 8.79 -3.30 -6.43
CA GLY A 78 9.93 -2.52 -5.95
C GLY A 78 10.29 -1.36 -6.90
N GLY A 79 10.24 -1.58 -8.21
CA GLY A 79 10.42 -0.52 -9.21
C GLY A 79 9.31 0.54 -9.19
N MET A 80 8.05 0.13 -9.04
CA MET A 80 6.91 1.05 -8.90
C MET A 80 7.05 1.91 -7.65
N LEU A 81 7.41 1.35 -6.51
CA LEU A 81 7.65 2.11 -5.28
C LEU A 81 8.71 3.19 -5.47
N LEU A 82 9.83 2.88 -6.13
CA LEU A 82 10.85 3.88 -6.43
C LEU A 82 10.35 4.98 -7.37
N LEU A 83 9.58 4.62 -8.39
CA LEU A 83 8.97 5.58 -9.32
C LEU A 83 7.97 6.50 -8.58
N PHE A 84 7.13 5.92 -7.74
CA PHE A 84 6.15 6.64 -6.93
C PHE A 84 6.84 7.56 -5.92
N ALA A 85 7.92 7.11 -5.27
CA ALA A 85 8.71 7.95 -4.37
C ALA A 85 9.25 9.18 -5.09
N ALA A 86 9.83 9.00 -6.29
CA ALA A 86 10.31 10.11 -7.09
C ALA A 86 9.18 11.06 -7.49
N GLY A 87 8.03 10.54 -7.91
CA GLY A 87 6.85 11.33 -8.25
C GLY A 87 6.34 12.17 -7.09
N VAL A 88 6.19 11.57 -5.90
CA VAL A 88 5.76 12.25 -4.67
C VAL A 88 6.76 13.33 -4.26
N LEU A 89 8.07 13.05 -4.32
CA LEU A 89 9.09 14.04 -3.97
C LEU A 89 9.10 15.23 -4.94
N VAL A 90 8.96 14.98 -6.25
CA VAL A 90 8.87 16.06 -7.25
C VAL A 90 7.61 16.89 -7.03
N ASP A 91 6.47 16.25 -6.77
CA ASP A 91 5.22 16.94 -6.48
C ASP A 91 5.30 17.76 -5.18
N ALA A 92 5.83 17.18 -4.11
CA ALA A 92 6.06 17.88 -2.83
C ALA A 92 6.96 19.10 -3.01
N VAL A 93 8.09 18.96 -3.70
CA VAL A 93 9.00 20.10 -3.98
C VAL A 93 8.29 21.17 -4.82
N ARG A 94 7.55 20.76 -5.86
CA ARG A 94 6.79 21.69 -6.70
C ARG A 94 5.77 22.47 -5.87
N ARG A 95 4.99 21.80 -5.01
CA ARG A 95 3.95 22.42 -4.16
C ARG A 95 4.53 23.30 -3.07
N TYR A 96 5.71 22.96 -2.53
CA TYR A 96 6.42 23.81 -1.60
C TYR A 96 6.76 25.17 -2.21
N TYR A 97 7.25 25.20 -3.46
CA TYR A 97 7.57 26.46 -4.14
C TYR A 97 6.35 27.16 -4.77
N ALA A 98 5.36 26.42 -5.24
CA ALA A 98 4.16 26.98 -5.86
C ALA A 98 3.15 27.52 -4.85
N GLY A 99 3.23 27.08 -3.59
CA GLY A 99 2.26 27.39 -2.55
C GLY A 99 0.99 26.57 -2.72
N SER A 100 0.97 25.36 -2.15
CA SER A 100 -0.27 24.59 -2.00
C SER A 100 -1.07 25.05 -0.79
N GLU A 101 -2.39 24.95 -0.87
CA GLU A 101 -3.33 25.11 0.25
C GLU A 101 -4.06 23.78 0.48
N PRO A 102 -3.41 22.79 1.14
CA PRO A 102 -4.02 21.49 1.32
C PRO A 102 -5.31 21.61 2.12
N LEU A 103 -6.38 20.99 1.62
CA LEU A 103 -7.66 21.02 2.32
C LEU A 103 -7.63 20.02 3.47
N GLY A 104 -7.22 20.48 4.67
CA GLY A 104 -7.14 19.65 5.88
C GLY A 104 -8.43 18.87 6.17
N GLY A 105 -9.60 19.47 5.90
CA GLY A 105 -10.89 18.79 5.99
C GLY A 105 -11.04 17.58 5.05
N LEU A 106 -10.54 17.65 3.81
CA LEU A 106 -10.52 16.51 2.90
C LEU A 106 -9.56 15.43 3.39
N MET A 107 -8.40 15.82 3.92
CA MET A 107 -7.42 14.88 4.49
C MET A 107 -8.01 14.10 5.65
N ILE A 108 -8.66 14.79 6.60
CA ILE A 108 -9.34 14.17 7.75
C ILE A 108 -10.46 13.24 7.27
N THR A 109 -11.31 13.71 6.36
CA THR A 109 -12.47 12.93 5.90
C THR A 109 -12.01 11.65 5.19
N MET A 110 -11.06 11.76 4.27
CA MET A 110 -10.58 10.61 3.50
C MET A 110 -9.79 9.63 4.38
N SER A 111 -8.95 10.12 5.31
CA SER A 111 -8.23 9.24 6.24
C SER A 111 -9.15 8.49 7.20
N LEU A 112 -10.25 9.10 7.66
CA LEU A 112 -11.28 8.41 8.44
C LEU A 112 -11.99 7.32 7.63
N ILE A 113 -12.38 7.62 6.39
CA ILE A 113 -12.99 6.63 5.49
C ILE A 113 -12.04 5.45 5.29
N ALA A 114 -10.77 5.73 4.96
CA ALA A 114 -9.77 4.71 4.73
C ALA A 114 -9.49 3.88 6.00
N ALA A 115 -9.42 4.52 7.17
CA ALA A 115 -9.26 3.82 8.45
C ALA A 115 -10.42 2.86 8.73
N VAL A 116 -11.67 3.28 8.51
CA VAL A 116 -12.84 2.41 8.68
C VAL A 116 -12.80 1.22 7.74
N VAL A 117 -12.48 1.45 6.46
CA VAL A 117 -12.41 0.36 5.48
C VAL A 117 -11.28 -0.61 5.82
N ASN A 118 -10.11 -0.12 6.26
CA ASN A 118 -9.01 -0.99 6.67
C ASN A 118 -9.33 -1.82 7.92
N VAL A 119 -10.07 -1.26 8.88
CA VAL A 119 -10.59 -2.04 10.02
C VAL A 119 -11.54 -3.14 9.54
N ILE A 120 -12.40 -2.87 8.56
CA ILE A 120 -13.28 -3.89 7.94
C ILE A 120 -12.45 -4.98 7.27
N CYS A 121 -11.39 -4.62 6.52
CA CYS A 121 -10.48 -5.57 5.89
C CYS A 121 -9.77 -6.46 6.93
N VAL A 122 -9.19 -5.86 7.97
CA VAL A 122 -8.55 -6.59 9.08
C VAL A 122 -9.54 -7.57 9.72
N TRP A 123 -10.74 -7.11 10.04
CA TRP A 123 -11.76 -7.94 10.66
C TRP A 123 -12.21 -9.10 9.77
N LEU A 124 -12.36 -8.87 8.47
CA LEU A 124 -12.73 -9.90 7.49
C LEU A 124 -11.65 -10.99 7.41
N LEU A 125 -10.38 -10.59 7.37
CA LEU A 125 -9.26 -11.51 7.25
C LEU A 125 -8.94 -12.24 8.56
N ALA A 126 -9.13 -11.58 9.71
CA ALA A 126 -8.88 -12.17 11.03
C ALA A 126 -9.84 -13.32 11.39
N ARG A 127 -10.95 -13.46 10.66
CA ARG A 127 -11.93 -14.54 10.85
C ARG A 127 -11.61 -15.82 10.10
N ILE A 128 -10.66 -15.76 9.17
CA ILE A 128 -10.26 -16.91 8.39
C ILE A 128 -9.47 -17.87 9.27
N GLU A 129 -9.98 -19.09 9.43
CA GLU A 129 -9.23 -20.17 10.08
C GLU A 129 -8.15 -20.69 9.13
N ASN A 130 -6.96 -20.99 9.68
CA ASN A 130 -5.78 -21.45 8.92
C ASN A 130 -5.43 -20.56 7.69
N PRO A 131 -5.20 -19.25 7.90
CA PRO A 131 -4.95 -18.33 6.79
C PRO A 131 -3.68 -18.70 6.04
N ASP A 132 -3.73 -18.73 4.71
CA ASP A 132 -2.57 -18.92 3.86
C ASP A 132 -1.61 -17.71 3.90
N VAL A 133 -0.50 -17.78 3.16
CA VAL A 133 0.47 -16.67 3.10
C VAL A 133 -0.16 -15.39 2.57
N ASN A 134 -1.10 -15.48 1.61
CA ASN A 134 -1.73 -14.34 0.98
C ASN A 134 -2.67 -13.63 1.95
N VAL A 135 -3.49 -14.36 2.71
CA VAL A 135 -4.38 -13.81 3.74
C VAL A 135 -3.59 -13.15 4.87
N ARG A 136 -2.49 -13.77 5.31
CA ARG A 136 -1.62 -13.17 6.34
C ARG A 136 -0.93 -11.88 5.84
N ALA A 137 -0.50 -11.88 4.58
CA ALA A 137 0.01 -10.66 3.95
C ALA A 137 -1.10 -9.61 3.86
N ALA A 138 -2.28 -9.95 3.33
CA ALA A 138 -3.48 -9.11 3.25
C ALA A 138 -3.77 -8.37 4.56
N ASN A 139 -3.72 -9.11 5.67
CA ASN A 139 -4.00 -8.59 6.99
C ASN A 139 -2.90 -7.65 7.49
N THR A 140 -1.63 -8.00 7.23
CA THR A 140 -0.48 -7.17 7.62
C THR A 140 -0.52 -5.80 6.94
N PHE A 141 -0.74 -5.73 5.62
CA PHE A 141 -0.79 -4.41 4.99
C PHE A 141 -2.06 -3.65 5.37
N SER A 142 -3.21 -4.31 5.55
CA SER A 142 -4.41 -3.61 6.05
C SER A 142 -4.16 -2.90 7.40
N TRP A 143 -3.36 -3.51 8.28
CA TRP A 143 -2.90 -2.87 9.52
C TRP A 143 -1.91 -1.73 9.28
N ASN A 144 -0.97 -1.90 8.35
CA ASN A 144 -0.03 -0.86 7.97
C ASN A 144 -0.76 0.38 7.41
N ASP A 145 -1.70 0.17 6.49
CA ASP A 145 -2.53 1.23 5.90
C ASP A 145 -3.35 1.92 6.99
N PHE A 146 -3.93 1.18 7.93
CA PHE A 146 -4.64 1.77 9.07
C PHE A 146 -3.73 2.72 9.87
N ALA A 147 -2.49 2.29 10.16
CA ALA A 147 -1.51 3.13 10.87
C ALA A 147 -1.09 4.36 10.05
N ALA A 148 -0.84 4.19 8.75
CA ALA A 148 -0.49 5.28 7.83
C ALA A 148 -1.61 6.32 7.74
N ASN A 149 -2.87 5.87 7.67
CA ASN A 149 -4.04 6.74 7.70
C ASN A 149 -4.16 7.54 9.00
N GLY A 150 -3.73 6.99 10.14
CA GLY A 150 -3.61 7.74 11.39
C GLY A 150 -2.63 8.92 11.28
N GLY A 151 -1.51 8.73 10.59
CA GLY A 151 -0.55 9.81 10.30
C GLY A 151 -1.17 10.93 9.45
N ILE A 152 -1.92 10.57 8.41
CA ILE A 152 -2.62 11.54 7.55
C ILE A 152 -3.72 12.27 8.30
N LEU A 153 -4.46 11.56 9.17
CA LEU A 153 -5.48 12.17 10.02
C LEU A 153 -4.89 13.26 10.92
N ILE A 154 -3.75 12.97 11.55
CA ILE A 154 -3.02 13.92 12.38
C ILE A 154 -2.54 15.10 11.53
N ALA A 155 -1.94 14.84 10.37
CA ALA A 155 -1.47 15.89 9.48
C ALA A 155 -2.60 16.77 8.94
N GLY A 156 -3.74 16.19 8.55
CA GLY A 156 -4.94 16.93 8.14
C GLY A 156 -5.48 17.82 9.25
N GLY A 157 -5.46 17.33 10.49
CA GLY A 157 -5.77 18.14 11.68
C GLY A 157 -4.81 19.30 11.89
N LEU A 158 -3.51 19.08 11.70
CA LEU A 158 -2.48 20.12 11.79
C LEU A 158 -2.62 21.14 10.65
N VAL A 159 -2.86 20.70 9.42
CA VAL A 159 -3.13 21.61 8.29
C VAL A 159 -4.34 22.48 8.59
N TRP A 160 -5.44 21.88 9.06
CA TRP A 160 -6.66 22.61 9.41
C TRP A 160 -6.45 23.61 10.56
N TRP A 161 -5.59 23.29 11.53
CA TRP A 161 -5.35 24.14 12.69
C TRP A 161 -4.30 25.24 12.46
N LEU A 162 -3.21 24.92 11.76
CA LEU A 162 -2.11 25.85 11.50
C LEU A 162 -2.31 26.69 10.22
N ASP A 163 -3.30 26.34 9.40
CA ASP A 163 -3.55 26.96 8.09
C ASP A 163 -2.27 27.01 7.23
N SER A 164 -1.52 25.90 7.28
CA SER A 164 -0.20 25.77 6.66
C SER A 164 -0.06 24.42 5.98
N ASN A 165 0.64 24.40 4.85
CA ASN A 165 0.83 23.22 4.02
C ASN A 165 1.99 22.31 4.47
N TRP A 166 2.88 22.79 5.34
CA TRP A 166 4.07 22.04 5.74
C TRP A 166 3.77 20.67 6.40
N PRO A 167 2.71 20.49 7.22
CA PRO A 167 2.39 19.16 7.76
C PRO A 167 2.04 18.13 6.69
N ASP A 168 1.34 18.52 5.62
CA ASP A 168 1.05 17.65 4.47
C ASP A 168 2.32 17.28 3.69
N LEU A 169 3.17 18.27 3.42
CA LEU A 169 4.48 18.08 2.80
C LEU A 169 5.37 17.11 3.60
N ALA A 170 5.40 17.25 4.92
CA ALA A 170 6.17 16.37 5.79
C ALA A 170 5.70 14.92 5.70
N VAL A 171 4.37 14.69 5.68
CA VAL A 171 3.81 13.34 5.48
C VAL A 171 4.14 12.81 4.08
N GLY A 172 3.98 13.61 3.03
CA GLY A 172 4.33 13.21 1.66
C GLY A 172 5.80 12.78 1.54
N ILE A 173 6.72 13.54 2.14
CA ILE A 173 8.15 13.21 2.19
C ILE A 173 8.42 11.93 3.01
N ALA A 174 7.76 11.77 4.15
CA ALA A 174 7.92 10.58 4.99
C ALA A 174 7.48 9.31 4.25
N VAL A 175 6.32 9.34 3.60
CA VAL A 175 5.80 8.21 2.79
C VAL A 175 6.73 7.93 1.61
N ALA A 176 7.24 8.96 0.92
CA ALA A 176 8.22 8.77 -0.14
C ALA A 176 9.50 8.09 0.37
N GLY A 177 9.97 8.42 1.58
CA GLY A 177 11.09 7.73 2.23
C GLY A 177 10.80 6.25 2.50
N LEU A 178 9.59 5.92 2.94
CA LEU A 178 9.15 4.53 3.10
C LEU A 178 9.11 3.79 1.77
N PHE A 179 8.65 4.42 0.69
CA PHE A 179 8.67 3.82 -0.65
C PHE A 179 10.09 3.56 -1.15
N VAL A 180 11.03 4.48 -0.91
CA VAL A 180 12.44 4.24 -1.26
C VAL A 180 12.98 3.04 -0.49
N TRP A 181 12.77 3.01 0.83
CA TRP A 181 13.26 1.93 1.67
C TRP A 181 12.63 0.57 1.30
N GLY A 182 11.31 0.52 1.15
CA GLY A 182 10.55 -0.66 0.76
C GLY A 182 10.93 -1.14 -0.64
N GLY A 183 11.00 -0.24 -1.61
CA GLY A 183 11.38 -0.54 -2.99
C GLY A 183 12.79 -1.11 -3.09
N VAL A 184 13.77 -0.47 -2.44
CA VAL A 184 15.16 -0.98 -2.38
C VAL A 184 15.22 -2.33 -1.69
N LYS A 185 14.51 -2.52 -0.56
CA LYS A 185 14.48 -3.78 0.17
C LYS A 185 13.93 -4.91 -0.69
N ILE A 186 12.76 -4.72 -1.30
CA ILE A 186 12.11 -5.72 -2.16
C ILE A 186 13.02 -6.08 -3.35
N LEU A 187 13.62 -5.09 -4.00
CA LEU A 187 14.55 -5.34 -5.11
C LEU A 187 15.79 -6.11 -4.64
N ARG A 188 16.36 -5.77 -3.47
CA ARG A 188 17.52 -6.50 -2.92
C ARG A 188 17.15 -7.93 -2.57
N ASP A 189 15.99 -8.17 -2.00
CA ASP A 189 15.52 -9.52 -1.64
C ASP A 189 15.30 -10.36 -2.91
N ALA A 190 14.69 -9.78 -3.97
CA ALA A 190 14.48 -10.45 -5.25
C ALA A 190 15.80 -10.86 -5.95
N HIS A 191 16.86 -10.06 -5.81
CA HIS A 191 18.20 -10.36 -6.36
C HIS A 191 19.06 -11.23 -5.44
N GLY A 192 18.89 -11.12 -4.11
CA GLY A 192 19.62 -11.90 -3.11
C GLY A 192 19.21 -13.37 -3.08
N GLU A 193 17.93 -13.68 -3.32
CA GLU A 193 17.46 -15.06 -3.47
C GLU A 193 18.03 -15.76 -4.71
N HIS A 194 18.46 -15.01 -5.73
CA HIS A 194 19.18 -15.58 -6.88
C HIS A 194 20.56 -16.13 -6.49
N HIS A 195 21.25 -15.50 -5.53
CA HIS A 195 22.60 -15.91 -5.13
C HIS A 195 22.58 -17.17 -4.24
N LYS A 196 21.57 -17.34 -3.39
CA LYS A 196 21.43 -18.56 -2.57
C LYS A 196 21.03 -19.78 -3.40
N ALA A 197 20.13 -19.62 -4.38
CA ALA A 197 19.69 -20.74 -5.23
C ALA A 197 20.77 -21.25 -6.21
N VAL A 198 21.73 -20.41 -6.60
CA VAL A 198 22.82 -20.81 -7.53
C VAL A 198 23.97 -21.50 -6.81
N HIS A 199 24.13 -21.31 -5.49
CA HIS A 199 25.21 -21.91 -4.72
C HIS A 199 24.83 -23.24 -4.03
N ASP A 200 23.54 -23.55 -3.83
CA ASP A 200 23.07 -24.79 -3.20
C ASP A 200 22.86 -25.97 -4.20
N GLU A 201 22.86 -25.71 -5.51
CA GLU A 201 22.78 -26.75 -6.56
C GLU A 201 24.17 -27.21 -7.06
N GLY A 202 25.24 -26.76 -6.41
CA GLY A 202 26.63 -26.97 -6.82
C GLY A 202 27.54 -27.73 -5.84
N GLU A 203 27.00 -28.28 -4.75
CA GLU A 203 27.75 -29.14 -3.81
C GLU A 203 27.28 -30.60 -3.85
#